data_AF-A0A2T4CSG9-F1
#
_entry.id   AF-A0A2T4CSG9-F1
#
_cell.length_a   1.000
_cell.length_b   1.000
_cell.length_c   1.000
_cell.angle_alpha   90.00
_cell.angle_beta   90.00
_cell.angle_gamma   90.00
#
_symmetry.space_group_name_H-M   'P 1'
#
loop_
_entity.id
_entity.type
_entity.pdbx_description
1 polymer ?
#
loop_
_entity_poly.entity_id
_entity_poly.type
_entity_poly.pdbx_seq_one_letter_code
_entity_poly.pdbx_strand_id
1 'polypeptide(L)'
;DIDIENLQLNLGDSQLSLNGKVEKQLDLSWSLSSPNLQDFHPELFGTLSGEGQLYGELAKLKLNANLEGSAIRWADELTVGSISADAQVDLTDNQQSKLNIQSTAITIAQQNIDSIDLSLNGKRDQHQLALEIQSEIGTLSSLLQGSLDEDDQWSGQLQSMTVTNDIAGNWQLREPGAIQLSADKQIISQHCWQSSEQAQLCLQGENTAEGAQTLIE
;
A
#
# COMPACT_ATOMS: atom_id res chain seq x y z
N ASP A 1 20.58 -20.88 12.51
CA ASP A 1 20.29 -21.60 11.27
C ASP A 1 19.13 -22.53 11.52
N ILE A 2 17.96 -22.21 10.97
CA ILE A 2 16.74 -23.00 11.08
C ILE A 2 16.38 -23.44 9.66
N ASP A 3 16.29 -24.75 9.45
CA ASP A 3 15.74 -25.32 8.23
C ASP A 3 14.26 -25.67 8.48
N ILE A 4 13.39 -25.17 7.61
CA ILE A 4 11.94 -25.36 7.67
C ILE A 4 11.56 -26.27 6.52
N GLU A 5 11.38 -27.54 6.85
CA GLU A 5 10.91 -28.55 5.90
C GLU A 5 9.40 -28.74 6.07
N ASN A 6 8.61 -28.29 5.09
CA ASN A 6 7.17 -28.51 4.98
C ASN A 6 6.39 -28.18 6.25
N LEU A 7 6.69 -27.05 6.88
CA LEU A 7 5.91 -26.59 8.03
C LEU A 7 4.51 -26.20 7.55
N GLN A 8 3.52 -26.97 7.98
CA GLN A 8 2.12 -26.69 7.71
C GLN A 8 1.43 -26.24 9.00
N LEU A 9 0.85 -25.05 8.96
CA LEU A 9 0.02 -24.48 10.03
C LEU A 9 -1.43 -24.49 9.57
N ASN A 10 -2.30 -25.12 10.35
CA ASN A 10 -3.74 -25.14 10.09
C ASN A 10 -4.45 -24.38 11.21
N LEU A 11 -5.34 -23.46 10.85
CA LEU A 11 -6.16 -22.68 11.76
C LEU A 11 -7.58 -22.70 11.20
N GLY A 12 -8.48 -23.44 11.84
CA GLY A 12 -9.80 -23.71 11.26
C GLY A 12 -9.68 -24.41 9.90
N ASP A 13 -10.28 -23.81 8.87
CA ASP A 13 -10.22 -24.28 7.49
C ASP A 13 -9.07 -23.63 6.69
N SER A 14 -8.33 -22.72 7.31
CA SER A 14 -7.21 -22.01 6.72
C SER A 14 -5.89 -22.76 6.91
N GLN A 15 -5.07 -22.77 5.85
CA GLN A 15 -3.77 -23.44 5.81
C GLN A 15 -2.68 -22.48 5.34
N LEU A 16 -1.58 -22.44 6.08
CA LEU A 16 -0.33 -21.79 5.70
C LEU A 16 0.78 -22.85 5.62
N SER A 17 1.45 -22.92 4.47
CA SER A 17 2.62 -23.78 4.26
C SER A 17 3.87 -22.93 4.14
N LEU A 18 4.95 -23.33 4.83
CA LEU A 18 6.24 -22.64 4.86
C LEU A 18 7.35 -23.63 4.55
N ASN A 19 8.29 -23.23 3.71
CA ASN A 19 9.46 -24.02 3.33
C ASN A 19 10.68 -23.13 3.14
N GLY A 20 11.83 -23.57 3.62
CA GLY A 20 13.11 -22.92 3.34
C GLY A 20 13.95 -22.66 4.59
N LYS A 21 14.86 -21.70 4.50
CA LYS A 21 15.93 -21.51 5.49
C LYS A 21 15.89 -20.13 6.10
N VAL A 22 16.06 -20.10 7.42
CA VAL A 22 16.21 -18.88 8.21
C VAL A 22 17.61 -18.90 8.84
N GLU A 23 18.57 -18.32 8.12
CA GLU A 23 19.96 -18.17 8.54
C GLU A 23 20.33 -16.68 8.56
N LYS A 24 21.60 -16.34 8.25
CA LYS A 24 21.99 -14.94 7.98
C LYS A 24 21.29 -14.36 6.75
N GLN A 25 21.01 -15.23 5.78
CA GLN A 25 20.16 -14.93 4.65
C GLN A 25 18.88 -15.75 4.82
N LEU A 26 17.76 -15.10 4.57
CA LEU A 26 16.47 -15.72 4.47
C LEU A 26 16.31 -16.31 3.07
N ASP A 27 15.67 -17.45 2.99
CA ASP A 27 15.09 -17.98 1.76
C ASP A 27 13.85 -18.77 2.17
N LEU A 28 12.69 -18.12 2.15
CA LEU A 28 11.44 -18.66 2.68
C LEU A 28 10.35 -18.59 1.62
N SER A 29 9.90 -19.73 1.13
CA SER A 29 8.69 -19.88 0.33
C SER A 29 7.48 -20.10 1.22
N TRP A 30 6.36 -19.49 0.84
CA TRP A 30 5.10 -19.60 1.56
C TRP A 30 3.93 -19.78 0.60
N SER A 31 2.88 -20.46 1.08
CA SER A 31 1.59 -20.56 0.39
C SER A 31 0.47 -20.51 1.43
N LEU A 32 -0.51 -19.64 1.20
CA LEU A 32 -1.68 -19.43 2.05
C LEU A 32 -2.93 -19.81 1.26
N SER A 33 -3.78 -20.61 1.89
CA SER A 33 -5.15 -20.87 1.44
C SER A 33 -6.08 -20.68 2.63
N SER A 34 -6.82 -19.57 2.65
CA SER A 34 -7.81 -19.26 3.67
C SER A 34 -9.19 -19.12 3.03
N PRO A 35 -10.03 -20.17 3.08
CA PRO A 35 -11.42 -20.08 2.62
C PRO A 35 -12.32 -19.35 3.64
N ASN A 36 -11.80 -19.07 4.84
CA ASN A 36 -12.51 -18.36 5.89
C ASN A 36 -11.55 -17.52 6.72
N LEU A 37 -11.47 -16.22 6.44
CA LEU A 37 -10.60 -15.32 7.19
C LEU A 37 -10.97 -15.18 8.67
N GLN A 38 -12.16 -15.65 9.10
CA GLN A 38 -12.54 -15.61 10.51
C GLN A 38 -11.66 -16.49 11.39
N ASP A 39 -10.98 -17.45 10.76
CA ASP A 39 -9.98 -18.28 11.42
C ASP A 39 -8.86 -17.44 12.05
N PHE A 40 -8.49 -16.30 11.43
CA PHE A 40 -7.47 -15.38 11.94
C PHE A 40 -8.02 -14.33 12.90
N HIS A 41 -9.24 -13.85 12.66
CA HIS A 41 -9.89 -12.86 13.51
C HIS A 41 -11.43 -12.94 13.42
N PRO A 42 -12.18 -12.92 14.53
CA PRO A 42 -13.64 -13.12 14.49
C PRO A 42 -14.42 -12.14 13.60
N GLU A 43 -13.91 -10.93 13.44
CA GLU A 43 -14.52 -9.85 12.63
C GLU A 43 -13.98 -9.76 11.19
N LEU A 44 -13.06 -10.64 10.80
CA LEU A 44 -12.51 -10.67 9.44
C LEU A 44 -13.18 -11.78 8.63
N PHE A 45 -13.94 -11.43 7.62
CA PHE A 45 -14.65 -12.36 6.75
C PHE A 45 -14.04 -12.35 5.36
N GLY A 46 -14.41 -13.35 4.56
CA GLY A 46 -13.99 -13.49 3.17
C GLY A 46 -12.94 -14.56 2.99
N THR A 47 -12.36 -14.59 1.80
CA THR A 47 -11.34 -15.55 1.40
C THR A 47 -10.05 -14.84 1.05
N LEU A 48 -8.92 -15.50 1.29
CA LEU A 48 -7.60 -15.03 0.91
C LEU A 48 -6.72 -16.20 0.52
N SER A 49 -6.11 -16.13 -0.65
CA SER A 49 -5.10 -17.06 -1.12
C SER A 49 -3.89 -16.30 -1.61
N GLY A 50 -2.72 -16.89 -1.50
CA GLY A 50 -1.52 -16.30 -2.04
C GLY A 50 -0.33 -17.21 -1.90
N GLU A 51 0.73 -16.86 -2.57
CA GLU A 51 2.01 -17.54 -2.46
C GLU A 51 3.14 -16.56 -2.74
N GLY A 52 4.33 -16.94 -2.31
CA GLY A 52 5.50 -16.12 -2.57
C GLY A 52 6.78 -16.69 -1.98
N GLN A 53 7.84 -15.90 -2.16
CA GLN A 53 9.16 -16.17 -1.66
C GLN A 53 9.77 -14.87 -1.14
N LEU A 54 10.29 -14.92 0.08
CA LEU A 54 11.03 -13.84 0.71
C LEU A 54 12.48 -14.31 0.91
N TYR A 55 13.45 -13.58 0.34
CA TYR A 55 14.83 -14.04 0.28
C TYR A 55 15.85 -12.89 0.39
N GLY A 56 17.07 -13.19 0.82
CA GLY A 56 18.16 -12.22 1.02
C GLY A 56 18.43 -11.88 2.49
N GLU A 57 19.19 -10.81 2.74
CA GLU A 57 19.47 -10.34 4.10
C GLU A 57 18.29 -9.53 4.64
N LEU A 58 17.98 -9.62 5.94
CA LEU A 58 16.80 -8.96 6.54
C LEU A 58 16.70 -7.45 6.25
N ALA A 59 17.83 -6.75 6.20
CA ALA A 59 17.86 -5.32 5.89
C ALA A 59 17.68 -4.99 4.40
N LYS A 60 17.88 -5.98 3.51
CA LYS A 60 17.83 -5.80 2.04
C LYS A 60 17.14 -7.01 1.39
N LEU A 61 15.93 -7.31 1.86
CA LEU A 61 15.15 -8.45 1.39
C LEU A 61 14.62 -8.23 -0.03
N LYS A 62 14.32 -9.36 -0.66
CA LYS A 62 13.63 -9.44 -1.93
C LYS A 62 12.37 -10.27 -1.75
N LEU A 63 11.28 -9.83 -2.38
CA LEU A 63 9.97 -10.47 -2.29
C LEU A 63 9.42 -10.71 -3.69
N ASN A 64 9.03 -11.94 -3.97
CA ASN A 64 8.13 -12.26 -5.07
C ASN A 64 6.85 -12.81 -4.47
N ALA A 65 5.69 -12.24 -4.77
CA ALA A 65 4.43 -12.73 -4.24
C ALA A 65 3.24 -12.38 -5.13
N ASN A 66 2.24 -13.24 -5.09
CA ASN A 66 0.91 -12.99 -5.61
C ASN A 66 -0.13 -13.28 -4.52
N LEU A 67 -1.18 -12.48 -4.48
CA LEU A 67 -2.26 -12.60 -3.50
C LEU A 67 -3.59 -12.26 -4.17
N GLU A 68 -4.60 -13.05 -3.85
CA GLU A 68 -5.97 -12.87 -4.30
C GLU A 68 -6.91 -13.01 -3.10
N GLY A 69 -7.87 -12.10 -3.01
CA GLY A 69 -8.88 -12.11 -1.97
C GLY A 69 -10.24 -11.74 -2.50
N SER A 70 -11.28 -12.20 -1.83
CA SER A 70 -12.67 -11.99 -2.26
C SER A 70 -13.62 -11.89 -1.09
N ALA A 71 -14.63 -11.03 -1.25
CA ALA A 71 -15.65 -10.74 -0.23
C ALA A 71 -15.05 -10.45 1.15
N ILE A 72 -13.94 -9.70 1.18
CA ILE A 72 -13.26 -9.36 2.43
C ILE A 72 -14.12 -8.35 3.18
N ARG A 73 -14.34 -8.60 4.47
CA ARG A 73 -15.00 -7.64 5.35
C ARG A 73 -14.28 -7.59 6.68
N TRP A 74 -13.96 -6.39 7.15
CA TRP A 74 -13.42 -6.16 8.47
C TRP A 74 -14.43 -5.37 9.31
N ALA A 75 -14.98 -6.05 10.32
CA ALA A 75 -16.05 -5.53 11.16
C ALA A 75 -17.19 -4.95 10.29
N ASP A 76 -17.62 -3.72 10.60
CA ASP A 76 -18.58 -2.95 9.82
C ASP A 76 -17.92 -1.71 9.15
N GLU A 77 -16.59 -1.66 9.15
CA GLU A 77 -15.81 -0.48 8.72
C GLU A 77 -15.35 -0.56 7.27
N LEU A 78 -15.03 -1.77 6.81
CA LEU A 78 -14.45 -2.02 5.49
C LEU A 78 -15.05 -3.26 4.85
N THR A 79 -15.48 -3.13 3.60
CA THR A 79 -15.74 -4.26 2.70
C THR A 79 -14.95 -4.09 1.41
N VAL A 80 -14.47 -5.19 0.85
CA VAL A 80 -13.77 -5.25 -0.44
C VAL A 80 -14.30 -6.46 -1.22
N GLY A 81 -14.91 -6.22 -2.37
CA GLY A 81 -15.43 -7.27 -3.23
C GLY A 81 -14.33 -8.20 -3.76
N SER A 82 -13.25 -7.62 -4.28
CA SER A 82 -12.06 -8.35 -4.70
C SER A 82 -10.80 -7.55 -4.42
N ILE A 83 -9.70 -8.25 -4.12
CA ILE A 83 -8.36 -7.68 -4.10
C ILE A 83 -7.41 -8.64 -4.83
N SER A 84 -6.53 -8.10 -5.67
CA SER A 84 -5.38 -8.83 -6.21
C SER A 84 -4.12 -8.00 -5.99
N ALA A 85 -3.01 -8.68 -5.73
CA ALA A 85 -1.71 -8.04 -5.60
C ALA A 85 -0.63 -8.91 -6.24
N ASP A 86 0.24 -8.28 -7.03
CA ASP A 86 1.43 -8.88 -7.63
C ASP A 86 2.65 -8.04 -7.26
N ALA A 87 3.61 -8.65 -6.58
CA ALA A 87 4.78 -7.99 -6.04
C ALA A 87 6.06 -8.67 -6.50
N GLN A 88 7.00 -7.86 -6.99
CA GLN A 88 8.41 -8.17 -7.19
C GLN A 88 9.19 -7.01 -6.59
N VAL A 89 9.66 -7.14 -5.35
CA VAL A 89 10.32 -6.06 -4.62
C VAL A 89 11.77 -6.43 -4.36
N ASP A 90 12.68 -5.48 -4.59
CA ASP A 90 14.11 -5.59 -4.31
C ASP A 90 14.58 -4.38 -3.49
N LEU A 91 14.93 -4.60 -2.23
CA LEU A 91 15.45 -3.58 -1.31
C LEU A 91 16.99 -3.41 -1.36
N THR A 92 17.66 -4.01 -2.35
CA THR A 92 19.13 -3.93 -2.52
C THR A 92 19.59 -2.87 -3.54
N ASP A 93 18.67 -2.12 -4.15
CA ASP A 93 18.91 -1.19 -5.29
C ASP A 93 19.44 -1.83 -6.59
N ASN A 94 19.60 -3.16 -6.61
CA ASN A 94 20.18 -3.87 -7.74
C ASN A 94 19.19 -4.11 -8.88
N GLN A 95 17.90 -4.30 -8.56
CA GLN A 95 16.84 -4.55 -9.53
C GLN A 95 15.68 -3.56 -9.35
N GLN A 96 14.91 -3.37 -10.42
CA GLN A 96 13.67 -2.60 -10.34
C GLN A 96 12.62 -3.43 -9.62
N SER A 97 11.97 -2.80 -8.66
CA SER A 97 10.76 -3.30 -8.03
C SER A 97 9.54 -2.99 -8.88
N LYS A 98 8.55 -3.87 -8.82
CA LYS A 98 7.20 -3.70 -9.34
C LYS A 98 6.19 -4.20 -8.31
N LEU A 99 5.21 -3.38 -7.97
CA LEU A 99 4.04 -3.78 -7.20
C LEU A 99 2.81 -3.32 -7.98
N ASN A 100 1.80 -4.17 -8.09
CA ASN A 100 0.47 -3.77 -8.53
C ASN A 100 -0.53 -4.32 -7.52
N ILE A 101 -1.44 -3.48 -7.05
CA ILE A 101 -2.57 -3.87 -6.21
C ILE A 101 -3.81 -3.33 -6.88
N GLN A 102 -4.80 -4.19 -7.06
CA GLN A 102 -6.10 -3.81 -7.60
C GLN A 102 -7.16 -4.25 -6.62
N SER A 103 -8.11 -3.38 -6.34
CA SER A 103 -9.26 -3.69 -5.49
C SER A 103 -10.52 -3.16 -6.12
N THR A 104 -11.63 -3.89 -5.98
CA THR A 104 -12.92 -3.47 -6.51
C THR A 104 -14.04 -3.61 -5.49
N ALA A 105 -15.11 -2.84 -5.69
CA ALA A 105 -16.31 -2.81 -4.84
C ALA A 105 -15.92 -2.64 -3.36
N ILE A 106 -15.25 -1.52 -3.08
CA ILE A 106 -14.81 -1.16 -1.73
C ILE A 106 -15.89 -0.29 -1.09
N THR A 107 -16.19 -0.56 0.17
CA THR A 107 -16.94 0.37 1.02
C THR A 107 -16.11 0.67 2.25
N ILE A 108 -15.82 1.94 2.50
CA ILE A 108 -15.06 2.41 3.66
C ILE A 108 -15.66 3.71 4.18
N ALA A 109 -15.89 3.81 5.50
CA ALA A 109 -16.49 5.00 6.12
C ALA A 109 -17.76 5.49 5.40
N GLN A 110 -18.63 4.54 5.00
CA GLN A 110 -19.89 4.76 4.26
C GLN A 110 -19.73 5.29 2.83
N GLN A 111 -18.50 5.35 2.31
CA GLN A 111 -18.22 5.74 0.93
C GLN A 111 -18.06 4.49 0.07
N ASN A 112 -18.72 4.49 -1.09
CA ASN A 112 -18.55 3.45 -2.10
C ASN A 112 -17.47 3.86 -3.09
N ILE A 113 -16.52 2.95 -3.31
CA ILE A 113 -15.41 3.10 -4.23
C ILE A 113 -15.46 1.90 -5.18
N ASP A 114 -15.54 2.19 -6.47
CA ASP A 114 -15.65 1.17 -7.51
C ASP A 114 -14.33 0.43 -7.68
N SER A 115 -13.22 1.17 -7.75
CA SER A 115 -11.88 0.58 -7.80
C SER A 115 -10.81 1.44 -7.14
N ILE A 116 -9.77 0.76 -6.64
CA ILE A 116 -8.49 1.35 -6.25
C ILE A 116 -7.40 0.56 -6.98
N ASP A 117 -6.58 1.26 -7.74
CA ASP A 117 -5.40 0.72 -8.39
C ASP A 117 -4.16 1.43 -7.84
N LEU A 118 -3.24 0.65 -7.26
CA LEU A 118 -1.96 1.13 -6.76
C LEU A 118 -0.84 0.43 -7.52
N SER A 119 0.10 1.20 -8.06
CA SER A 119 1.31 0.63 -8.68
C SER A 119 2.58 1.30 -8.18
N LEU A 120 3.62 0.51 -7.94
CA LEU A 120 4.97 0.98 -7.66
C LEU A 120 5.90 0.43 -8.73
N ASN A 121 6.78 1.29 -9.26
CA ASN A 121 7.83 0.88 -10.19
C ASN A 121 9.14 1.62 -9.88
N GLY A 122 10.27 0.93 -10.00
CA GLY A 122 11.60 1.54 -9.86
C GLY A 122 12.44 0.92 -8.77
N LYS A 123 13.62 1.48 -8.52
CA LYS A 123 14.56 1.01 -7.50
C LYS A 123 14.22 1.61 -6.15
N ARG A 124 14.73 1.03 -5.07
CA ARG A 124 14.50 1.54 -3.71
C ARG A 124 14.99 3.00 -3.58
N ASP A 125 16.17 3.33 -4.12
CA ASP A 125 16.71 4.69 -4.20
C ASP A 125 16.04 5.62 -5.24
N GLN A 126 15.19 5.10 -6.13
CA GLN A 126 14.43 5.88 -7.10
C GLN A 126 13.22 5.10 -7.63
N HIS A 127 12.04 5.39 -7.08
CA HIS A 127 10.79 4.75 -7.45
C HIS A 127 9.64 5.75 -7.60
N GLN A 128 8.60 5.28 -8.28
CA GLN A 128 7.38 6.01 -8.56
C GLN A 128 6.19 5.18 -8.08
N LEU A 129 5.26 5.83 -7.38
CA LEU A 129 4.00 5.27 -6.93
C LEU A 129 2.86 5.99 -7.65
N ALA A 130 1.98 5.26 -8.32
CA ALA A 130 0.77 5.79 -8.92
C ALA A 130 -0.45 5.20 -8.21
N LEU A 131 -1.38 6.07 -7.85
CA LEU A 131 -2.65 5.72 -7.21
C LEU A 131 -3.79 6.26 -8.08
N GLU A 132 -4.70 5.38 -8.45
CA GLU A 132 -5.95 5.70 -9.14
C GLU A 132 -7.12 5.21 -8.29
N ILE A 133 -8.12 6.06 -8.09
CA ILE A 133 -9.34 5.73 -7.37
C ILE A 133 -10.52 6.13 -8.25
N GLN A 134 -11.45 5.20 -8.45
CA GLN A 134 -12.71 5.43 -9.14
C GLN A 134 -13.86 5.22 -8.17
N SER A 135 -14.80 6.16 -8.13
CA SER A 135 -16.00 6.08 -7.30
C SER A 135 -17.16 6.78 -7.97
N GLU A 136 -18.37 6.50 -7.50
CA GLU A 136 -19.58 7.18 -7.96
C GLU A 136 -19.53 8.70 -7.81
N ILE A 137 -18.88 9.19 -6.74
CA ILE A 137 -18.84 10.63 -6.42
C ILE A 137 -17.66 11.35 -7.09
N GLY A 138 -16.77 10.63 -7.78
CA GLY A 138 -15.58 11.23 -8.37
C GLY A 138 -14.39 10.29 -8.55
N THR A 139 -13.31 10.84 -9.11
CA THR A 139 -12.05 10.14 -9.31
C THR A 139 -10.89 10.85 -8.64
N LEU A 140 -9.85 10.09 -8.32
CA LEU A 140 -8.57 10.63 -7.86
C LEU A 140 -7.45 9.94 -8.62
N SER A 141 -6.55 10.72 -9.21
CA SER A 141 -5.29 10.23 -9.75
C SER A 141 -4.13 10.93 -9.06
N SER A 142 -3.09 10.18 -8.70
CA SER A 142 -1.96 10.70 -7.95
C SER A 142 -0.67 10.03 -8.39
N LEU A 143 0.41 10.82 -8.44
CA LEU A 143 1.74 10.37 -8.76
C LEU A 143 2.73 10.86 -7.71
N LEU A 144 3.38 9.92 -7.02
CA LEU A 144 4.48 10.20 -6.11
C LEU A 144 5.78 9.67 -6.71
N GLN A 145 6.87 10.36 -6.46
CA GLN A 145 8.21 9.90 -6.76
C GLN A 145 9.09 10.08 -5.53
N GLY A 146 9.93 9.10 -5.23
CA GLY A 146 10.80 9.18 -4.07
C GLY A 146 11.90 8.14 -4.05
N SER A 147 12.58 8.10 -2.91
CA SER A 147 13.71 7.24 -2.59
C SER A 147 13.60 6.80 -1.13
N LEU A 148 13.97 5.56 -0.83
CA LEU A 148 14.13 5.05 0.53
C LEU A 148 15.63 4.88 0.81
N ASP A 149 16.14 5.57 1.83
CA ASP A 149 17.56 5.51 2.21
C ASP A 149 17.88 4.32 3.12
N GLU A 150 19.14 4.20 3.55
CA GLU A 150 19.60 3.08 4.40
C GLU A 150 19.10 3.14 5.85
N ASP A 151 18.53 4.28 6.29
CA ASP A 151 17.95 4.47 7.62
C ASP A 151 16.40 4.33 7.58
N ASP A 152 15.87 3.71 6.52
CA ASP A 152 14.43 3.57 6.24
C ASP A 152 13.69 4.93 6.24
N GLN A 153 14.36 6.01 5.83
CA GLN A 153 13.72 7.30 5.60
C GLN A 153 13.37 7.43 4.13
N TRP A 154 12.07 7.54 3.88
CA TRP A 154 11.54 7.84 2.57
C TRP A 154 11.50 9.35 2.36
N SER A 155 12.06 9.81 1.24
CA SER A 155 12.00 11.20 0.80
C SER A 155 11.51 11.27 -0.63
N GLY A 156 10.53 12.13 -0.89
CA GLY A 156 9.94 12.24 -2.22
C GLY A 156 9.07 13.47 -2.40
N GLN A 157 8.33 13.45 -3.50
CA GLN A 157 7.42 14.51 -3.87
C GLN A 157 6.11 13.92 -4.41
N LEU A 158 5.00 14.54 -4.05
CA LEU A 158 3.76 14.41 -4.79
C LEU A 158 3.91 15.20 -6.09
N GLN A 159 4.15 14.52 -7.20
CA GLN A 159 4.42 15.13 -8.50
C GLN A 159 3.15 15.71 -9.13
N SER A 160 2.06 14.98 -9.01
CA SER A 160 0.76 15.40 -9.52
C SER A 160 -0.34 14.76 -8.71
N MET A 161 -1.45 15.48 -8.57
CA MET A 161 -2.70 14.90 -8.08
C MET A 161 -3.86 15.62 -8.74
N THR A 162 -4.83 14.86 -9.24
CA THR A 162 -6.10 15.39 -9.71
C THR A 162 -7.24 14.72 -8.98
N VAL A 163 -8.26 15.50 -8.66
CA VAL A 163 -9.50 15.02 -8.05
C VAL A 163 -10.64 15.57 -8.88
N THR A 164 -11.49 14.69 -9.40
CA THR A 164 -12.75 15.09 -10.02
C THR A 164 -13.87 14.77 -9.04
N ASN A 165 -14.81 15.68 -8.88
CA ASN A 165 -15.97 15.46 -8.01
C ASN A 165 -17.17 16.24 -8.56
N ASP A 166 -18.32 15.60 -8.61
CA ASP A 166 -19.52 16.20 -9.21
C ASP A 166 -20.03 17.44 -8.46
N ILE A 167 -19.74 17.54 -7.15
CA ILE A 167 -20.20 18.63 -6.28
C ILE A 167 -19.10 19.67 -6.07
N ALA A 168 -17.89 19.22 -5.75
CA ALA A 168 -16.76 20.09 -5.42
C ALA A 168 -15.98 20.56 -6.66
N GLY A 169 -16.28 20.05 -7.84
CA GLY A 169 -15.60 20.38 -9.09
C GLY A 169 -14.26 19.65 -9.27
N ASN A 170 -13.47 20.12 -10.23
CA ASN A 170 -12.18 19.52 -10.58
C ASN A 170 -11.03 20.26 -9.89
N TRP A 171 -10.20 19.52 -9.19
CA TRP A 171 -9.05 20.02 -8.43
C TRP A 171 -7.76 19.44 -8.98
N GLN A 172 -6.73 20.28 -9.08
CA GLN A 172 -5.41 19.87 -9.53
C GLN A 172 -4.32 20.45 -8.62
N LEU A 173 -3.33 19.63 -8.28
CA LEU A 173 -2.14 20.06 -7.57
C LEU A 173 -1.41 21.13 -8.41
N ARG A 174 -1.11 22.28 -7.81
CA ARG A 174 -0.49 23.42 -8.48
C ARG A 174 0.98 23.18 -8.80
N GLU A 175 1.70 22.55 -7.88
CA GLU A 175 3.14 22.29 -8.00
C GLU A 175 3.54 21.04 -7.21
N PRO A 176 4.63 20.35 -7.61
CA PRO A 176 5.16 19.24 -6.84
C PRO A 176 5.53 19.67 -5.42
N GLY A 177 5.05 18.94 -4.42
CA GLY A 177 5.33 19.24 -3.01
C GLY A 177 6.04 18.08 -2.31
N ALA A 178 6.96 18.41 -1.39
CA ALA A 178 7.81 17.45 -0.71
C ALA A 178 7.05 16.66 0.38
N ILE A 179 7.44 15.39 0.52
CA ILE A 179 6.96 14.50 1.56
C ILE A 179 8.18 13.74 2.11
N GLN A 180 8.27 13.63 3.44
CA GLN A 180 9.26 12.84 4.15
C GLN A 180 8.55 11.89 5.11
N LEU A 181 8.87 10.60 5.06
CA LEU A 181 8.24 9.58 5.89
C LEU A 181 9.32 8.68 6.49
N SER A 182 9.28 8.49 7.80
CA SER A 182 9.97 7.44 8.53
C SER A 182 9.02 6.89 9.60
N ALA A 183 9.46 5.91 10.40
CA ALA A 183 8.64 5.37 11.49
C ALA A 183 8.16 6.45 12.48
N ASP A 184 9.04 7.39 12.83
CA ASP A 184 8.80 8.38 13.89
C ASP A 184 8.50 9.79 13.37
N LYS A 185 8.60 10.00 12.05
CA LYS A 185 8.50 11.32 11.45
C LYS A 185 7.73 11.27 10.14
N GLN A 186 6.65 12.03 10.04
CA GLN A 186 5.94 12.24 8.79
C GLN A 186 5.83 13.74 8.56
N ILE A 187 6.39 14.25 7.47
CA ILE A 187 6.25 15.65 7.07
C ILE A 187 5.65 15.68 5.68
N ILE A 188 4.57 16.42 5.54
CA ILE A 188 3.93 16.78 4.29
C ILE A 188 4.07 18.30 4.19
N SER A 189 4.93 18.76 3.28
CA SER A 189 5.07 20.20 3.03
C SER A 189 3.75 20.79 2.55
N GLN A 190 3.65 22.10 2.40
CA GLN A 190 2.46 22.70 1.82
C GLN A 190 2.22 22.19 0.38
N HIS A 191 1.09 21.50 0.19
CA HIS A 191 0.56 21.14 -1.12
C HIS A 191 -0.69 21.98 -1.35
N CYS A 192 -0.75 22.67 -2.48
CA CYS A 192 -1.91 23.48 -2.84
C CYS A 192 -2.60 22.93 -4.09
N TRP A 193 -3.90 22.73 -4.00
CA TRP A 193 -4.76 22.39 -5.12
C TRP A 193 -5.55 23.61 -5.58
N GLN A 194 -5.78 23.69 -6.88
CA GLN A 194 -6.61 24.71 -7.49
C GLN A 194 -7.83 24.08 -8.14
N SER A 195 -8.99 24.64 -7.85
CA SER A 195 -10.25 24.28 -8.49
C SER A 195 -10.37 24.96 -9.86
N SER A 196 -11.11 24.34 -10.77
CA SER A 196 -11.57 24.97 -12.01
C SER A 196 -12.34 26.28 -11.78
N GLU A 197 -12.94 26.45 -10.61
CA GLU A 197 -13.67 27.67 -10.20
C GLU A 197 -12.79 28.70 -9.49
N GLN A 198 -11.46 28.58 -9.62
CA GLN A 198 -10.45 29.47 -9.01
C GLN A 198 -10.39 29.45 -7.47
N ALA A 199 -11.06 28.51 -6.82
CA ALA A 199 -10.82 28.22 -5.41
C ALA A 199 -9.43 27.58 -5.21
N GLN A 200 -8.84 27.76 -4.03
CA GLN A 200 -7.57 27.18 -3.64
C GLN A 200 -7.75 26.47 -2.29
N LEU A 201 -7.10 25.32 -2.15
CA LEU A 201 -7.00 24.57 -0.91
C LEU A 201 -5.55 24.21 -0.71
N CYS A 202 -4.95 24.61 0.41
CA CYS A 202 -3.62 24.20 0.80
C CYS A 202 -3.65 23.33 2.04
N LEU A 203 -2.88 22.25 2.01
CA LEU A 203 -2.72 21.32 3.13
C LEU A 203 -1.24 21.16 3.44
N GLN A 204 -0.90 21.26 4.72
CA GLN A 204 0.38 20.81 5.24
C GLN A 204 0.16 20.09 6.56
N GLY A 205 1.08 19.20 6.91
CA GLY A 205 1.00 18.49 8.16
C GLY A 205 2.32 17.85 8.54
N GLU A 206 2.53 17.74 9.83
CA GLU A 206 3.65 17.00 10.38
C GLU A 206 3.20 16.18 11.58
N ASN A 207 3.80 15.02 11.73
CA ASN A 207 3.71 14.20 12.91
C ASN A 207 5.14 13.84 13.32
N THR A 208 5.52 14.28 14.52
CA THR A 208 6.84 14.07 15.08
C THR A 208 6.71 13.64 16.54
N ALA A 209 7.82 13.46 17.25
CA ALA A 209 7.81 13.22 18.70
C ALA A 209 7.05 14.29 19.50
N GLU A 210 6.87 15.50 18.96
CA GLU A 210 6.12 16.59 19.58
C GLU A 210 4.59 16.51 19.35
N GLY A 211 4.13 15.51 18.59
CA GLY A 211 2.73 15.27 18.25
C GLY A 211 2.39 15.64 16.81
N ALA A 212 1.12 15.41 16.45
CA ALA A 212 0.59 15.72 15.13
C ALA A 212 0.10 17.18 15.05
N GLN A 213 0.54 17.89 14.02
CA GLN A 213 0.10 19.24 13.68
C GLN A 213 -0.37 19.27 12.23
N THR A 214 -1.49 19.95 11.98
CA THR A 214 -2.05 20.12 10.64
C THR A 214 -2.51 21.55 10.43
N LEU A 215 -2.29 22.07 9.23
CA LEU A 215 -2.76 23.38 8.81
C LEU A 215 -3.48 23.24 7.46
N ILE A 216 -4.66 23.85 7.39
CA ILE A 216 -5.53 23.88 6.22
C ILE A 216 -5.86 25.34 5.94
N GLU A 217 -5.54 25.80 4.72
CA GLU A 217 -5.78 27.18 4.26
C GLU A 217 -6.59 27.24 2.97
#